data_AF-A0A0K0FU22-F1
#
_entry.id   AF-A0A0K0FU22-F1
#
_cell.length_a   1.000
_cell.length_b   1.000
_cell.length_c   1.000
_cell.angle_alpha   90.00
_cell.angle_beta   90.00
_cell.angle_gamma   90.00
#
_symmetry.space_group_name_H-M   'P 1'
#
loop_
_entity.id
_entity.type
_entity.pdbx_description
1 polymer ?
#
loop_
_entity_poly.entity_id
_entity_poly.type
_entity_poly.pdbx_seq_one_letter_code
_entity_poly.pdbx_strand_id
1 'polypeptide(L)'
;MYIGKKIVFNDTDSTSTLLCAACFTGSPTHICSSDDFLPALMYVIVRARLPHLGAEIRFIADFCPQIQGSGRVDMMFTMLKSAYYQICRERHTN
;
A
#
# COMPACT_ATOMS: atom_id res chain seq x y z
N MET A 1 -9.77 -14.45 18.08
CA MET A 1 -8.84 -13.61 18.86
C MET A 1 -7.46 -13.73 18.23
N TYR A 2 -7.18 -12.97 17.17
CA TYR A 2 -5.88 -13.03 16.49
C TYR A 2 -4.97 -11.97 17.09
N ILE A 3 -3.92 -12.48 17.74
CA ILE A 3 -2.85 -11.76 18.40
C ILE A 3 -2.13 -10.86 17.39
N GLY A 4 -1.94 -9.60 17.76
CA GLY A 4 -1.13 -8.64 17.03
C GLY A 4 0.29 -9.16 16.84
N LYS A 5 0.56 -9.73 15.65
CA LYS A 5 1.92 -9.87 15.15
C LYS A 5 2.35 -8.50 14.68
N LYS A 6 3.16 -7.83 15.49
CA LYS A 6 3.98 -6.69 15.05
C LYS A 6 4.88 -7.24 13.94
N ILE A 7 4.51 -6.98 12.68
CA ILE A 7 5.28 -7.43 11.52
C ILE A 7 6.57 -6.62 11.54
N VAL A 8 7.62 -7.22 12.08
CA VAL A 8 8.97 -6.67 12.00
C VAL A 8 9.47 -6.91 10.58
N PHE A 9 9.56 -5.83 9.81
CA PHE A 9 10.22 -5.82 8.51
C PHE A 9 11.71 -6.07 8.72
N ASN A 10 12.14 -7.31 8.52
CA ASN A 10 13.54 -7.65 8.38
C ASN A 10 13.72 -8.17 6.95
N ASP A 11 14.29 -7.35 6.07
CA ASP A 11 15.29 -7.75 5.07
C ASP A 11 15.66 -6.60 4.12
N THR A 12 16.87 -6.07 4.36
CA THR A 12 18.02 -6.02 3.42
C THR A 12 17.85 -5.45 2.00
N ASP A 13 16.96 -4.48 1.79
CA ASP A 13 17.03 -3.56 0.63
C ASP A 13 16.45 -2.17 0.99
N SER A 14 17.00 -1.61 2.07
CA SER A 14 16.23 -0.75 2.99
C SER A 14 16.56 0.75 2.94
N THR A 15 17.40 1.26 2.06
CA THR A 15 17.72 2.71 2.11
C THR A 15 16.61 3.58 1.54
N SER A 16 16.09 3.26 0.35
CA SER A 16 15.08 4.11 -0.33
C SER A 16 13.72 4.08 0.36
N THR A 17 13.21 2.90 0.71
CA THR A 17 11.87 2.74 1.31
C THR A 17 11.80 3.29 2.73
N LEU A 18 12.90 3.18 3.48
CA LEU A 18 12.99 3.62 4.88
C LEU A 18 13.18 5.14 4.96
N LEU A 19 13.87 5.76 3.99
CA LEU A 19 13.91 7.22 3.83
C LEU A 19 12.53 7.80 3.52
N CYS A 20 11.79 7.23 2.58
CA CYS A 20 10.44 7.72 2.25
C CYS A 20 9.48 7.60 3.43
N ALA A 21 9.57 6.51 4.20
CA ALA A 21 8.78 6.33 5.42
C ALA A 21 9.17 7.33 6.53
N ALA A 22 10.46 7.58 6.73
CA ALA A 22 10.95 8.56 7.70
C ALA A 22 10.55 10.00 7.32
N CYS A 23 10.56 10.35 6.02
CA CYS A 23 10.07 11.64 5.54
C CYS A 23 8.57 11.83 5.78
N PHE A 24 7.78 10.75 5.72
CA PHE A 24 6.34 10.83 5.96
C PHE A 24 6.00 11.00 7.45
N THR A 25 6.75 10.37 8.35
CA THR A 25 6.51 10.41 9.80
C THR A 25 7.20 11.59 10.49
N GLY A 26 8.12 12.29 9.80
CA GLY A 26 8.92 13.38 10.36
C GLY A 26 9.96 12.93 11.39
N SER A 27 10.17 11.62 11.56
CA SER A 27 11.13 11.06 12.53
C SER A 27 11.84 9.82 11.98
N PRO A 28 13.18 9.75 12.07
CA PRO A 28 13.96 8.61 11.60
C PRO A 28 13.81 7.35 12.46
N THR A 29 13.19 7.45 13.64
CA THR A 29 13.01 6.33 14.58
C THR A 29 11.58 5.79 14.64
N HIS A 30 10.64 6.40 13.91
CA HIS A 30 9.25 5.95 13.92
C HIS A 30 9.06 4.77 12.97
N ILE A 31 8.72 3.61 13.53
CA ILE A 31 8.32 2.43 12.76
C ILE A 31 6.92 2.72 12.21
N CYS A 32 6.87 3.19 10.97
CA CYS A 32 5.63 3.41 10.21
C CYS A 32 4.85 2.09 10.10
N SER A 33 3.63 2.05 10.63
CA SER A 33 2.72 0.93 10.40
C SER A 33 2.19 1.00 8.96
N SER A 34 1.69 -0.12 8.44
CA SER A 34 0.95 -0.12 7.17
C SER A 34 -0.21 0.88 7.17
N ASP A 35 -0.77 1.17 8.35
CA ASP A 35 -1.88 2.09 8.53
C ASP A 35 -1.47 3.56 8.36
N ASP A 36 -0.21 3.89 8.64
CA ASP A 36 0.31 5.26 8.47
C ASP A 36 0.54 5.56 6.97
N PHE A 37 0.91 4.54 6.18
CA PHE A 37 1.18 4.68 4.75
C PHE A 37 -0.10 4.73 3.90
N LEU A 38 -1.16 4.07 4.33
CA LEU A 38 -2.38 3.89 3.53
C LEU A 38 -3.07 5.23 3.16
N PRO A 39 -3.21 6.22 4.06
CA PRO A 39 -3.75 7.54 3.69
C PRO A 39 -2.89 8.28 2.68
N ALA A 40 -1.56 8.18 2.79
CA ALA A 40 -0.62 8.77 1.84
C ALA A 40 -0.81 8.17 0.44
N LEU A 41 -0.92 6.84 0.39
CA LEU A 41 -1.18 6.11 -0.85
C LEU A 41 -2.51 6.54 -1.48
N MET A 42 -3.58 6.65 -0.70
CA MET A 42 -4.87 7.13 -1.19
C MET A 42 -4.77 8.54 -1.77
N TYR A 43 -4.10 9.46 -1.07
CA TYR A 43 -3.88 10.82 -1.55
C TYR A 43 -3.14 10.84 -2.90
N VAL A 44 -2.07 10.06 -3.05
CA VAL A 44 -1.32 9.95 -4.30
C VAL A 44 -2.20 9.41 -5.42
N ILE A 45 -2.96 8.33 -5.17
CA ILE A 45 -3.86 7.71 -6.18
C ILE A 45 -4.89 8.73 -6.68
N VAL A 46 -5.54 9.46 -5.77
CA VAL A 46 -6.54 10.48 -6.12
C VAL A 46 -5.92 11.60 -6.96
N ARG A 47 -4.73 12.06 -6.58
CA ARG A 47 -4.03 13.16 -7.27
C ARG A 47 -3.42 12.76 -8.61
N ALA A 48 -3.01 11.52 -8.74
CA ALA A 48 -2.41 11.01 -9.97
C ALA A 48 -3.44 10.77 -11.09
N ARG A 49 -4.75 10.74 -10.77
CA ARG A 49 -5.86 10.65 -11.74
C ARG A 49 -5.68 9.50 -12.74
N LEU A 50 -5.28 8.32 -12.26
CA LEU A 50 -5.03 7.16 -13.13
C LEU A 50 -6.33 6.76 -13.86
N PRO A 51 -6.38 6.84 -15.20
CA PRO A 51 -7.54 6.41 -15.96
C PRO A 51 -7.73 4.90 -15.80
N HIS A 52 -8.99 4.47 -15.65
CA HIS A 52 -9.36 3.05 -15.58
C HIS A 52 -8.58 2.22 -14.54
N LEU A 53 -8.16 2.82 -13.43
CA LEU A 53 -7.34 2.16 -12.40
C LEU A 53 -7.89 0.80 -11.94
N GLY A 54 -9.22 0.65 -11.83
CA GLY A 54 -9.84 -0.63 -11.50
C GLY A 54 -9.57 -1.74 -12.53
N ALA A 55 -9.53 -1.40 -13.82
CA ALA A 55 -9.20 -2.34 -14.89
C ALA A 55 -7.72 -2.73 -14.86
N GLU A 56 -6.83 -1.76 -14.62
CA GLU A 56 -5.39 -2.03 -14.46
C GLU A 56 -5.10 -2.94 -13.26
N ILE A 57 -5.75 -2.70 -12.11
CA ILE A 57 -5.62 -3.57 -10.93
C ILE A 57 -6.10 -4.99 -11.24
N ARG A 58 -7.23 -5.14 -11.94
CA ARG A 58 -7.77 -6.43 -12.38
C ARG A 58 -6.80 -7.12 -13.34
N PHE A 59 -6.26 -6.38 -14.31
CA PHE A 59 -5.28 -6.89 -15.27
C PHE A 59 -4.05 -7.46 -14.56
N ILE A 60 -3.47 -6.72 -13.61
CA ILE A 60 -2.34 -7.20 -12.82
C ILE A 60 -2.73 -8.45 -12.00
N ALA A 61 -3.91 -8.46 -11.38
CA ALA A 61 -4.36 -9.62 -10.60
C ALA A 61 -4.51 -10.89 -11.44
N ASP A 62 -4.96 -10.75 -12.69
CA ASP A 62 -5.30 -11.87 -13.55
C ASP A 62 -4.08 -12.34 -14.39
N PHE A 63 -3.15 -11.43 -14.73
CA PHE A 63 -1.99 -11.72 -15.59
C PHE A 63 -0.64 -11.74 -14.85
N CYS A 64 -0.59 -11.43 -13.56
CA CYS A 64 0.64 -11.50 -12.77
C CYS A 64 0.50 -12.42 -11.53
N PRO A 65 0.31 -13.74 -11.74
CA PRO A 65 0.18 -14.70 -10.62
C PRO A 65 1.44 -14.76 -9.74
N GLN A 66 2.61 -14.39 -10.27
CA GLN A 66 3.87 -14.34 -9.53
C GLN A 66 3.88 -13.33 -8.36
N ILE A 67 2.90 -12.43 -8.31
CA ILE A 67 2.75 -11.48 -7.20
C ILE A 67 2.27 -12.22 -5.94
N GLN A 68 1.46 -13.27 -6.08
CA GLN A 68 0.96 -14.03 -4.93
C GLN A 68 2.12 -14.74 -4.22
N GLY A 69 2.28 -14.48 -2.93
CA GLY A 69 3.38 -15.04 -2.14
C GLY A 69 4.73 -14.34 -2.32
N SER A 70 4.80 -13.26 -3.11
CA SER A 70 6.01 -12.44 -3.31
C SER A 70 6.36 -11.53 -2.12
N GLY A 71 5.83 -11.84 -0.93
CA GLY A 71 6.07 -11.09 0.31
C GLY A 71 5.64 -9.62 0.23
N ARG A 72 6.62 -8.72 0.09
CA ARG A 72 6.39 -7.27 0.09
C ARG A 72 5.56 -6.79 -1.10
N VAL A 73 5.78 -7.37 -2.29
CA VAL A 73 5.05 -6.98 -3.50
C VAL A 73 3.56 -7.37 -3.37
N ASP A 74 3.28 -8.55 -2.83
CA ASP A 74 1.91 -9.02 -2.55
C ASP A 74 1.21 -8.10 -1.55
N MET A 75 1.93 -7.68 -0.50
CA MET A 75 1.43 -6.75 0.50
C MET A 75 1.11 -5.37 -0.10
N MET A 76 2.03 -4.80 -0.89
CA MET A 76 1.82 -3.51 -1.55
C MET A 76 0.68 -3.57 -2.56
N PHE A 77 0.54 -4.67 -3.31
CA PHE A 77 -0.56 -4.87 -4.23
C PHE A 77 -1.90 -5.00 -3.49
N THR A 78 -1.89 -5.61 -2.31
CA THR A 78 -3.06 -5.66 -1.40
C THR A 78 -3.42 -4.27 -0.87
N MET A 79 -2.45 -3.46 -0.45
CA MET A 79 -2.69 -2.06 -0.05
C MET A 79 -3.25 -1.22 -1.20
N LEU A 80 -2.76 -1.40 -2.42
CA LEU A 80 -3.29 -0.71 -3.60
C LEU A 80 -4.76 -1.08 -3.84
N LYS A 81 -5.10 -2.37 -3.76
CA LYS A 81 -6.47 -2.87 -3.88
C LYS A 81 -7.39 -2.28 -2.81
N SER A 82 -6.95 -2.25 -1.55
CA SER A 82 -7.75 -1.71 -0.45
C SER A 82 -7.93 -0.19 -0.57
N ALA A 83 -6.87 0.54 -0.93
CA ALA A 83 -6.93 1.99 -1.15
C ALA A 83 -7.91 2.35 -2.28
N TYR A 84 -7.84 1.65 -3.41
CA TYR A 84 -8.77 1.84 -4.52
C TYR A 84 -10.22 1.60 -4.09
N TYR A 85 -10.48 0.48 -3.39
CA TYR A 85 -11.83 0.14 -2.93
C TYR A 85 -12.38 1.19 -1.96
N GLN A 86 -11.55 1.68 -1.04
CA GLN A 86 -11.94 2.72 -0.08
C GLN A 86 -12.31 4.03 -0.79
N ILE A 87 -11.49 4.49 -1.73
CA ILE A 87 -11.76 5.70 -2.51
C ILE A 87 -13.07 5.55 -3.29
N CYS A 88 -13.28 4.40 -3.94
CA CYS A 88 -14.53 4.12 -4.66
C CYS A 88 -15.75 4.13 -3.73
N ARG A 89 -15.61 3.60 -2.51
CA ARG A 89 -16.68 3.59 -1.51
C ARG A 89 -17.05 5.01 -1.06
N GLU A 90 -16.07 5.84 -0.73
CA GLU A 90 -16.27 7.24 -0.31
C GLU A 90 -16.88 8.10 -1.44
N ARG A 91 -16.56 7.79 -2.69
CA ARG A 91 -17.14 8.45 -3.87
C ARG A 91 -18.62 8.11 -4.08
N HIS A 92 -19.08 6.95 -3.62
CA HIS A 92 -20.46 6.49 -3.82
C HIS A 92 -21.41 6.91 -2.69
N THR A 93 -20.87 7.40 -1.57
CA THR A 93 -21.63 7.86 -0.40
C THR A 93 -21.84 9.37 -0.33
N ASN A 94 -21.33 10.12 -1.32
CA ASN A 94 -21.55 11.56 -1.50
C ASN A 94 -22.38 11.80 -2.76
#